data_AF-A0A356NEY3-F1
#
_entry.id   AF-A0A356NEY3-F1
#
_cell.length_a   1.000
_cell.length_b   1.000
_cell.length_c   1.000
_cell.angle_alpha   90.00
_cell.angle_beta   90.00
_cell.angle_gamma   90.00
#
_symmetry.space_group_name_H-M   'P 1'
#
loop_
_entity.id
_entity.type
_entity.pdbx_description
1 polymer ?
#
loop_
_entity_poly.entity_id
_entity_poly.type
_entity_poly.pdbx_seq_one_letter_code
_entity_poly.pdbx_strand_id
1 'polypeptide(L)'
;ITCRHRGGGHKRRYRLVDFRRDKQGVKARVAAIQYDPNRNARLALLFYEDGEKRYILQPQGVAVGSEVMAGPDAPIAVGNALPLFALPL
;
A
#
# COMPACT_ATOMS: atom_id res chain seq x y z
N ILE A 1 -7.03 32.43 -12.54
CA ILE A 1 -7.30 30.97 -12.44
C ILE A 1 -6.06 30.25 -12.97
N THR A 2 -5.32 29.53 -12.13
CA THR A 2 -4.11 28.78 -12.55
C THR A 2 -4.46 27.40 -13.15
N CYS A 3 -5.59 26.79 -12.74
CA CYS A 3 -6.13 25.55 -13.31
C CYS A 3 -7.64 25.68 -13.55
N ARG A 4 -8.11 25.36 -14.77
CA ARG A 4 -9.54 25.33 -15.13
C ARG A 4 -10.17 23.96 -14.80
N HIS A 5 -11.50 23.87 -14.81
CA HIS A 5 -12.29 22.63 -14.60
C HIS A 5 -12.11 21.93 -13.24
N ARG A 6 -11.64 22.64 -12.21
CA ARG A 6 -11.63 22.17 -10.83
C ARG A 6 -12.41 23.14 -9.95
N GLY A 7 -13.49 22.65 -9.33
CA GLY A 7 -14.32 23.43 -8.41
C GLY A 7 -15.34 22.53 -7.72
N GLY A 8 -15.65 22.83 -6.45
CA GLY A 8 -16.63 22.08 -5.65
C GLY A 8 -16.21 20.65 -5.27
N GLY A 9 -17.21 19.83 -4.91
CA GLY A 9 -17.05 18.42 -4.54
C GLY A 9 -17.35 18.10 -3.08
N HIS A 10 -17.65 16.83 -2.77
CA HIS A 10 -17.83 16.36 -1.40
C HIS A 10 -16.51 16.42 -0.62
N LYS A 11 -16.57 16.79 0.67
CA LYS A 11 -15.39 16.82 1.57
C LYS A 11 -14.78 15.41 1.68
N ARG A 12 -13.45 15.31 1.53
CA ARG A 12 -12.71 14.04 1.60
C ARG A 12 -11.69 14.10 2.73
N ARG A 13 -11.56 13.01 3.49
CA ARG A 13 -10.48 12.84 4.47
C ARG A 13 -9.30 12.18 3.80
N TYR A 14 -8.09 12.65 4.10
CA TYR A 14 -6.87 12.07 3.54
C TYR A 14 -6.43 10.85 4.35
N ARG A 15 -6.01 9.79 3.67
CA ARG A 15 -5.37 8.62 4.29
C ARG A 15 -3.87 8.68 4.03
N LEU A 16 -3.09 8.58 5.10
CA LEU A 16 -1.65 8.45 5.04
C LEU A 16 -1.31 7.06 4.50
N VAL A 17 -0.68 7.03 3.34
CA VAL A 17 -0.29 5.80 2.64
C VAL A 17 1.22 5.70 2.61
N ASP A 18 1.72 4.54 2.96
CA ASP A 18 3.12 4.19 2.91
C ASP A 18 3.52 3.81 1.48
N PHE A 19 3.97 4.82 0.74
CA PHE A 19 4.53 4.63 -0.59
C PHE A 19 6.01 4.24 -0.56
N ARG A 20 6.72 4.49 0.55
CA ARG A 20 8.15 4.24 0.64
C ARG A 20 8.46 2.78 0.93
N ARG A 21 7.57 2.07 1.62
CA ARG A 21 7.76 0.68 2.05
C ARG A 21 9.10 0.53 2.77
N ASP A 22 9.41 1.50 3.63
CA ASP A 22 10.71 1.64 4.32
C ASP A 22 10.89 0.65 5.48
N LYS A 23 9.81 0.04 5.94
CA LYS A 23 9.82 -0.99 6.97
C LYS A 23 10.24 -2.35 6.40
N GLN A 24 11.55 -2.48 6.25
CA GLN A 24 12.19 -3.67 5.70
C GLN A 24 12.26 -4.80 6.73
N GLY A 25 12.18 -6.05 6.29
CA GLY A 25 12.41 -7.21 7.15
C GLY A 25 11.23 -7.58 8.06
N VAL A 26 10.19 -6.75 8.16
CA VAL A 26 9.02 -7.00 9.02
C VAL A 26 7.84 -7.46 8.17
N LYS A 27 7.30 -8.63 8.51
CA LYS A 27 6.09 -9.13 7.85
C LYS A 27 4.86 -8.34 8.29
N ALA A 28 3.92 -8.19 7.36
CA ALA A 28 2.62 -7.62 7.65
C ALA A 28 1.52 -8.47 7.03
N ARG A 29 0.42 -8.60 7.76
CA ARG A 29 -0.80 -9.25 7.28
C ARG A 29 -1.79 -8.22 6.78
N VAL A 30 -2.42 -8.48 5.63
CA VAL A 30 -3.50 -7.64 5.10
C VAL A 30 -4.76 -7.86 5.95
N ALA A 31 -5.13 -6.86 6.72
CA ALA A 31 -6.30 -6.90 7.60
C ALA A 31 -7.60 -6.55 6.87
N ALA A 32 -7.56 -5.59 5.93
CA ALA A 32 -8.74 -5.14 5.20
C ALA A 32 -8.37 -4.48 3.86
N ILE A 33 -9.31 -4.51 2.91
CA ILE A 33 -9.21 -3.77 1.64
C ILE A 33 -10.27 -2.65 1.67
N GLN A 34 -9.86 -1.42 1.44
CA GLN A 34 -10.70 -0.23 1.60
C GLN A 34 -10.71 0.64 0.33
N TYR A 35 -11.87 1.22 0.03
CA TYR A 35 -11.98 2.30 -0.96
C TYR A 35 -11.41 3.61 -0.40
N ASP A 36 -10.59 4.33 -1.18
CA ASP A 36 -10.07 5.66 -0.82
C ASP A 36 -10.59 6.73 -1.78
N PRO A 37 -11.30 7.78 -1.31
CA PRO A 37 -11.90 8.79 -2.19
C PRO A 37 -10.86 9.75 -2.83
N ASN A 38 -9.59 9.68 -2.42
CA ASN A 38 -8.54 10.57 -2.93
C ASN A 38 -7.77 9.96 -4.11
N ARG A 39 -8.06 8.71 -4.48
CA ARG A 39 -7.40 8.00 -5.59
C ARG A 39 -8.32 6.94 -6.20
N ASN A 40 -7.94 6.41 -7.35
CA ASN A 40 -8.73 5.37 -8.02
C ASN A 40 -8.45 3.97 -7.45
N ALA A 41 -7.21 3.70 -7.03
CA ALA A 41 -6.81 2.41 -6.47
C ALA A 41 -7.36 2.19 -5.06
N ARG A 42 -7.68 0.93 -4.73
CA ARG A 42 -8.03 0.53 -3.37
C ARG A 42 -6.77 0.48 -2.50
N LEU A 43 -6.95 0.61 -1.19
CA LEU A 43 -5.89 0.49 -0.20
C LEU A 43 -6.01 -0.81 0.56
N ALA A 44 -4.88 -1.43 0.88
CA ALA A 44 -4.78 -2.52 1.83
C ALA A 44 -4.31 -1.97 3.18
N LEU A 45 -5.07 -2.25 4.25
CA LEU A 45 -4.66 -2.00 5.63
C LEU A 45 -3.78 -3.15 6.09
N LEU A 46 -2.53 -2.84 6.43
CA LEU A 46 -1.53 -3.78 6.90
C LEU A 46 -1.41 -3.73 8.42
N PHE A 47 -1.35 -4.90 9.05
CA PHE A 47 -0.94 -5.07 10.45
C PHE A 47 0.44 -5.72 10.45
N TYR A 48 1.46 -4.97 10.87
CA TYR A 48 2.82 -5.49 11.04
C TYR A 48 2.92 -6.33 12.32
N GLU A 49 3.86 -7.26 12.35
CA GLU A 49 4.11 -8.11 13.52
C GLU A 49 4.51 -7.32 14.78
N ASP A 50 5.10 -6.13 14.61
CA ASP A 50 5.44 -5.24 15.72
C ASP A 50 4.28 -4.33 16.18
N GLY A 51 3.08 -4.53 15.64
CA GLY A 51 1.86 -3.84 16.04
C GLY A 51 1.56 -2.56 15.26
N GLU A 52 2.45 -2.09 14.39
CA GLU A 52 2.19 -0.90 13.58
C GLU A 52 1.16 -1.19 12.49
N LYS A 53 0.35 -0.18 12.14
CA LYS A 53 -0.65 -0.26 11.09
C LYS A 53 -0.38 0.75 10.00
N ARG A 54 -0.34 0.31 8.75
CA ARG A 54 -0.12 1.20 7.60
C ARG A 54 -1.05 0.88 6.45
N TYR A 55 -1.34 1.88 5.63
CA TYR A 55 -1.98 1.66 4.34
C TYR A 55 -0.94 1.52 3.24
N ILE A 56 -1.11 0.54 2.37
CA ILE A 56 -0.43 0.47 1.07
C ILE A 56 -1.45 0.48 -0.06
N LEU A 57 -1.01 0.73 -1.29
CA LEU A 57 -1.83 0.45 -2.46
C LEU A 57 -2.12 -1.06 -2.51
N GLN A 58 -3.35 -1.45 -2.80
CA GLN A 58 -3.70 -2.86 -2.98
C GLN A 58 -3.31 -3.30 -4.41
N PRO A 59 -2.31 -4.20 -4.56
CA PRO A 59 -2.04 -4.82 -5.85
C PRO A 59 -3.15 -5.81 -6.20
N GLN A 60 -3.33 -6.03 -7.50
CA GLN A 60 -4.19 -7.11 -7.98
C GLN A 60 -3.65 -8.47 -7.50
N GLY A 61 -4.52 -9.32 -6.96
CA GLY A 61 -4.14 -10.63 -6.40
C GLY A 61 -3.86 -10.64 -4.89
N VAL A 62 -3.70 -9.47 -4.26
CA VAL A 62 -3.62 -9.38 -2.79
C VAL A 62 -5.03 -9.38 -2.20
N ALA A 63 -5.27 -10.33 -1.31
CA ALA A 63 -6.53 -10.52 -0.60
C ALA A 63 -6.38 -10.24 0.91
N VAL A 64 -7.51 -10.19 1.62
CA VAL A 64 -7.49 -10.17 3.08
C VAL A 64 -6.86 -11.45 3.59
N GLY A 65 -5.92 -11.33 4.52
CA GLY A 65 -5.16 -12.44 5.06
C GLY A 65 -3.83 -12.71 4.37
N SER A 66 -3.56 -12.14 3.19
CA SER A 66 -2.25 -12.25 2.54
C SER A 66 -1.14 -11.65 3.40
N GLU A 67 0.03 -12.27 3.37
CA GLU A 67 1.25 -11.73 3.97
C GLU A 67 2.01 -10.91 2.94
N VAL A 68 2.51 -9.75 3.36
CA VAL A 68 3.37 -8.88 2.56
C VAL A 68 4.59 -8.47 3.35
N MET A 69 5.71 -8.31 2.65
CA MET A 69 7.00 -7.94 3.22
C MET A 69 7.70 -6.96 2.29
N ALA A 70 8.52 -6.08 2.86
CA ALA A 70 9.42 -5.22 2.11
C ALA A 70 10.86 -5.55 2.49
N GLY A 71 11.78 -5.38 1.54
CA GLY A 71 13.21 -5.57 1.77
C GLY A 71 13.90 -6.37 0.66
N PRO A 72 15.24 -6.42 0.68
CA PRO A 72 16.02 -7.19 -0.28
C PRO A 72 15.76 -8.70 -0.20
N ASP A 73 15.47 -9.20 1.00
CA ASP A 73 15.21 -10.62 1.26
C ASP A 73 13.72 -11.00 1.17
N ALA A 74 12.86 -10.07 0.76
CA ALA A 74 11.44 -10.35 0.63
C ALA A 74 11.21 -11.36 -0.50
N PRO A 75 10.32 -12.37 -0.32
CA PRO A 75 10.03 -13.33 -1.38
C PRO A 75 9.48 -12.64 -2.64
N ILE A 76 9.78 -13.18 -3.82
CA ILE A 76 9.19 -12.71 -5.08
C ILE A 76 7.73 -13.18 -5.12
N ALA A 77 6.85 -12.35 -4.58
CA ALA A 77 5.42 -12.61 -4.48
C ALA A 77 4.64 -11.31 -4.62
N VAL A 78 3.38 -11.42 -5.04
CA VAL A 78 2.50 -10.28 -5.25
C VAL A 78 2.29 -9.50 -3.93
N GLY A 79 2.57 -8.21 -3.95
CA GLY A 79 2.47 -7.31 -2.78
C GLY A 79 3.76 -7.08 -2.02
N ASN A 80 4.79 -7.89 -2.28
CA ASN A 80 6.12 -7.64 -1.75
C ASN A 80 6.83 -6.51 -2.50
N ALA A 81 7.67 -5.79 -1.77
CA ALA A 81 8.46 -4.69 -2.33
C ALA A 81 9.95 -5.02 -2.20
N LEU A 82 10.61 -5.18 -3.35
CA LEU A 82 12.04 -5.48 -3.46
C LEU A 82 12.76 -4.32 -4.17
N PRO A 83 14.06 -4.12 -3.90
CA PRO A 83 14.88 -3.25 -4.72
C PRO A 83 15.02 -3.81 -6.14
N LEU A 84 15.21 -2.93 -7.12
CA LEU A 84 15.25 -3.31 -8.55
C LEU A 84 16.32 -4.36 -8.86
N PHE A 85 17.47 -4.33 -8.19
CA PHE A 85 18.56 -5.30 -8.42
C PHE A 85 18.22 -6.72 -7.98
N ALA A 86 17.21 -6.91 -7.11
CA ALA A 86 16.78 -8.20 -6.61
C ALA A 86 15.59 -8.78 -7.39
N LEU A 87 15.04 -8.02 -8.36
CA LEU A 87 13.98 -8.51 -9.23
C LEU A 87 14.57 -9.34 -10.38
N PRO A 88 14.01 -10.53 -10.69
CA PRO A 88 14.40 -11.28 -11.86
C PRO A 88 13.97 -10.55 -13.14
N LEU A 89 14.73 -10.76 -14.21
CA LEU A 89 14.41 -10.28 -15.57
C LEU A 89 13.40 -11.20 -16.26
#